data_AF-A0A928PFJ6-F1
#
_entry.id   AF-A0A928PFJ6-F1
#
_cell.length_a   1.000
_cell.length_b   1.000
_cell.length_c   1.000
_cell.angle_alpha   90.00
_cell.angle_beta   90.00
_cell.angle_gamma   90.00
#
_symmetry.space_group_name_H-M   'P 1'
#
loop_
_entity.id
_entity.type
_entity.pdbx_description
1 polymer ?
#
loop_
_entity_poly.entity_id
_entity_poly.type
_entity_poly.pdbx_seq_one_letter_code
_entity_poly.pdbx_strand_id
1 'polypeptide(L)' 'MVERITSKLTSGSIILMHNGAKNTPEALPQIIDAVRAQGYEFVPISQIILEGDYTTDHEGRMHLSE' A
#
# COMPACT_ATOMS: atom_id res chain seq x y z
N MET A 1 -8.97 -11.83 -4.72
CA MET A 1 -8.21 -11.00 -3.76
C MET A 1 -7.24 -10.08 -4.50
N VAL A 2 -6.38 -10.65 -5.35
CA VAL A 2 -5.41 -9.91 -6.18
C VAL A 2 -6.05 -8.75 -6.94
N GLU A 3 -7.04 -9.01 -7.79
CA GLU A 3 -7.71 -7.97 -8.61
C GLU A 3 -8.31 -6.82 -7.78
N ARG A 4 -8.91 -7.13 -6.62
CA ARG A 4 -9.47 -6.12 -5.71
C ARG A 4 -8.41 -5.18 -5.15
N ILE A 5 -7.18 -5.67 -4.96
CA ILE A 5 -6.05 -4.86 -4.51
C ILE A 5 -5.51 -4.08 -5.70
N THR A 6 -5.14 -4.77 -6.79
CA THR A 6 -4.43 -4.19 -7.93
C THR A 6 -5.23 -3.15 -8.70
N SER A 7 -6.56 -3.22 -8.72
CA SER A 7 -7.43 -2.21 -9.34
C SER A 7 -7.54 -0.90 -8.56
N LYS A 8 -7.09 -0.86 -7.30
CA LYS A 8 -7.17 0.30 -6.41
C LYS A 8 -5.82 0.92 -6.09
N LEU A 9 -4.74 0.38 -6.63
CA LEU A 9 -3.40 0.88 -6.36
C LEU A 9 -3.20 2.24 -7.01
N THR A 10 -2.61 3.13 -6.23
CA THR A 10 -2.07 4.44 -6.62
C THR A 10 -0.71 4.62 -5.96
N SER A 11 0.13 5.53 -6.46
CA SER A 11 1.42 5.84 -5.85
C SER A 11 1.26 6.20 -4.37
N GLY A 12 2.05 5.55 -3.49
CA GLY A 12 1.96 5.72 -2.04
C GLY A 12 0.89 4.87 -1.34
N SER A 13 0.20 3.95 -2.04
CA SER A 13 -0.79 3.07 -1.41
C SER A 13 -0.17 2.17 -0.34
N ILE A 14 -0.86 2.05 0.81
CA ILE A 14 -0.50 1.12 1.88
C ILE A 14 -1.49 -0.05 1.86
N ILE A 15 -1.00 -1.27 1.63
CA ILE A 15 -1.82 -2.48 1.59
C ILE A 15 -1.90 -3.06 3.01
N LEU A 16 -3.05 -2.91 3.67
CA LEU A 16 -3.32 -3.53 4.96
C LEU A 16 -3.64 -5.03 4.80
N MET A 17 -2.88 -5.89 5.47
CA MET A 17 -3.10 -7.34 5.50
C MET A 17 -3.15 -7.86 6.94
N HIS A 18 -3.88 -8.95 7.16
CA HIS A 18 -3.92 -9.68 8.42
C HIS A 18 -3.26 -11.06 8.26
N ASN A 19 -2.28 -11.37 9.10
CA ASN A 19 -1.49 -12.61 9.03
C ASN A 19 -2.27 -13.89 9.40
N GLY A 20 -3.43 -13.75 10.06
CA GLY A 20 -4.27 -14.88 10.50
C GLY A 20 -5.42 -15.23 9.54
N ALA A 21 -5.54 -14.55 8.40
CA ALA A 21 -6.60 -14.86 7.44
C ALA A 21 -6.28 -16.15 6.66
N LYS A 22 -7.25 -17.07 6.63
CA LYS A 22 -7.13 -18.43 6.05
C LYS A 22 -6.48 -18.47 4.66
N ASN A 23 -6.80 -17.50 3.80
CA ASN A 23 -6.36 -17.48 2.40
C ASN A 23 -5.15 -16.55 2.16
N THR A 24 -4.63 -15.88 3.20
CA THR A 24 -3.52 -14.93 3.07
C THR A 24 -2.20 -15.59 2.63
N PRO A 25 -1.79 -16.74 3.19
CA PRO A 25 -0.52 -17.37 2.82
C PRO A 25 -0.43 -17.71 1.32
N GLU A 26 -1.54 -18.13 0.73
CA GLU A 26 -1.63 -18.57 -0.67
C GLU A 26 -1.76 -17.39 -1.64
N ALA A 27 -2.44 -16.31 -1.22
CA ALA A 27 -2.65 -15.13 -2.04
C ALA A 27 -1.44 -14.17 -2.05
N LEU A 28 -0.63 -14.16 -0.99
CA LEU A 28 0.45 -13.20 -0.80
C LEU A 28 1.48 -13.21 -1.96
N PRO A 29 2.00 -14.37 -2.44
CA PRO A 29 2.92 -14.38 -3.57
C PRO A 29 2.31 -13.78 -4.85
N GLN A 30 1.06 -14.12 -5.15
CA GLN A 30 0.35 -13.60 -6.32
C GLN A 30 0.12 -12.08 -6.25
N ILE A 31 -0.12 -11.54 -5.04
CA ILE A 31 -0.24 -10.10 -4.83
C ILE A 31 1.10 -9.41 -5.10
N ILE A 32 2.20 -9.96 -4.55
CA ILE A 32 3.54 -9.38 -4.73
C ILE A 32 3.91 -9.34 -6.22
N ASP A 33 3.69 -10.43 -6.95
CA ASP A 33 4.01 -10.51 -8.38
C ASP A 33 3.16 -9.55 -9.20
N ALA A 34 1.85 -9.48 -8.92
CA ALA A 34 0.95 -8.58 -9.64
C ALA A 34 1.26 -7.09 -9.38
N VAL A 35 1.62 -6.73 -8.14
CA VAL A 35 2.03 -5.36 -7.78
C VAL A 35 3.30 -4.97 -8.51
N ARG A 36 4.32 -5.84 -8.52
CA ARG A 36 5.57 -5.62 -9.25
C ARG A 36 5.37 -5.53 -10.76
N ALA A 37 4.49 -6.37 -11.33
CA ALA A 37 4.18 -6.35 -12.76
C ALA A 37 3.52 -5.04 -13.22
N GLN A 38 2.86 -4.31 -12.32
CA GLN A 38 2.32 -2.97 -12.59
C GLN A 38 3.37 -1.85 -12.45
N GLY A 39 4.62 -2.17 -12.13
CA GLY A 39 5.71 -1.21 -12.01
C GLY A 39 5.84 -0.56 -10.63
N TYR A 40 5.14 -1.07 -9.62
CA TYR A 40 5.28 -0.59 -8.24
C TYR A 40 6.47 -1.24 -7.53
N GLU A 41 7.07 -0.47 -6.63
CA GLU A 41 8.11 -0.93 -5.72
C GLU A 41 7.56 -1.04 -4.28
N PHE A 42 7.96 -2.08 -3.57
CA PHE A 42 7.68 -2.20 -2.14
C PHE A 42 8.78 -1.52 -1.34
N VAL A 43 8.40 -0.48 -0.60
CA VAL A 43 9.31 0.27 0.27
C VAL A 43 8.84 0.21 1.73
N PRO A 44 9.74 0.36 2.71
CA PRO A 44 9.35 0.59 4.10
C PRO A 44 8.50 1.85 4.23
N ILE A 45 7.58 1.86 5.21
CA ILE A 45 6.69 3.01 5.45
C ILE A 45 7.46 4.33 5.67
N SER A 46 8.65 4.26 6.26
CA SER A 46 9.51 5.42 6.48
C SER A 46 9.94 6.14 5.19
N GLN A 47 9.85 5.50 4.02
CA GLN A 47 10.13 6.13 2.72
C GLN A 47 8.88 6.75 2.08
N ILE A 48 7.69 6.51 2.62
CA ILE A 48 6.41 7.06 2.13
C ILE A 48 5.95 8.24 2.99
N ILE A 49 6.31 8.25 4.28
CA ILE A 49 5.97 9.35 5.19
C ILE A 49 6.62 10.65 4.72
N LEU A 50 5.82 11.72 4.68
CA LEU A 50 6.31 13.05 4.34
C LEU A 50 7.25 13.58 5.43
N GLU A 51 8.33 14.23 5.03
CA GLU A 51 9.20 14.97 5.94
C GLU A 51 8.67 16.39 6.16
N GLY A 52 8.90 16.94 7.36
CA GLY A 52 8.43 18.27 7.75
C GLY A 52 7.04 18.27 8.37
N ASP A 53 6.43 19.46 8.44
CA ASP A 53 5.07 19.61 8.95
C ASP A 53 4.07 19.13 7.90
N TYR A 54 3.18 18.22 8.28
CA TYR A 54 2.11 17.73 7.43
C TYR A 54 0.82 17.52 8.22
N THR A 55 -0.30 17.52 7.52
CA THR A 55 -1.62 17.15 8.06
C THR A 55 -2.10 15.86 7.40
N THR A 56 -3.02 15.16 8.07
CA THR A 56 -3.64 13.95 7.53
C THR A 56 -5.13 14.18 7.40
N ASP A 57 -5.70 13.86 6.24
CA ASP A 57 -7.15 13.93 6.04
C ASP A 57 -7.90 12.72 6.61
N HIS A 58 -9.23 12.76 6.47
CA HIS A 58 -10.11 11.68 6.97
C HIS A 58 -9.92 10.34 6.24
N GLU A 59 -9.26 10.31 5.07
CA GLU A 59 -8.91 9.10 4.35
C GLU A 59 -7.51 8.57 4.73
N GLY A 60 -6.78 9.28 5.60
CA GLY A 60 -5.43 8.94 5.99
C GLY A 60 -4.35 9.43 5.01
N ARG A 61 -4.68 10.31 4.05
CA ARG A 61 -3.68 10.87 3.12
C ARG A 61 -2.96 12.03 3.78
N MET A 62 -1.64 12.05 3.61
CA MET A 62 -0.76 13.10 4.13
C MET A 62 -0.68 14.25 3.13
N HIS A 63 -0.80 15.48 3.62
CA HIS A 63 -0.69 16.73 2.87
C HIS A 63 0.37 17.60 3.53
N LEU A 64 1.38 18.06 2.78
CA LEU A 64 2.38 18.99 3.30
C LEU A 64 1.67 20.25 3.82
N SER A 65 2.02 20.67 5.04
CA SER A 65 1.59 21.95 5.57
C SER A 65 2.34 23.06 4.84
N GLU A 66 1.62 24.10 4.40
CA GLU A 66 2.22 25.33 3.86
C GLU A 66 2.93 26.15 4.94
#